data_AF-A0A2P4Y3P2-F1
#
_entry.id   AF-A0A2P4Y3P2-F1
#
_cell.length_a   1.000
_cell.length_b   1.000
_cell.length_c   1.000
_cell.angle_alpha   90.00
_cell.angle_beta   90.00
_cell.angle_gamma   90.00
#
_symmetry.space_group_name_H-M   'P 1'
#
loop_
_entity.id
_entity.type
_entity.pdbx_description
1 polymer ?
#
loop_
_entity_poly.entity_id
_entity_poly.type
_entity_poly.pdbx_seq_one_letter_code
_entity_poly.pdbx_strand_id
1 'polypeptide(L)'
;MASARVTIGAGRLSVVDVCSVAALDASVALDASVETLSASSAFTLQLSASSSSLVVRRAVLVLVLHRLLRLHSLQNAEHVATLLNQPDRTPADVTTLDLPVALSPADQTAITNSPLVLLAETTLAVGGARALLPVADAVSAVTCETLRADSAAFEAEFVDSARPHRGIVTSAQNLRLMLDGSKYINSQKEGATDVAAVLCIPQYHGPARDAVLVAYKAVEAEINSAAGDSAAAKRAGAGIHPQALKTALSATTEALHVLLQGSVDRLQVVDSKATDAPKSKDAIELVKATASALSRELVPSFKFFEEEEEQLKTRQAQKNAKAQEAAAKAAAAAAKEDEKLAAMPEAQRNKILEKRRKKLEKQKEKESAKKSGKDELKIGLGSQALRQYLMGLGDWQVGLEKSAFDLRTSSFSQFLDELFVRLGSGGARRKPKIAKGSQDFLPHQMALREKIFNKIRMVFKRHAGVEIET
;
A
#
# COMPACT_ATOMS: atom_id res chain seq x y z
N MET A 1 -7.05 9.38 16.70
CA MET A 1 -7.73 8.16 16.18
C MET A 1 -8.53 7.58 17.32
N ALA A 2 -9.81 7.26 17.13
CA ALA A 2 -10.55 6.52 18.15
C ALA A 2 -9.82 5.22 18.49
N SER A 3 -9.72 4.85 19.77
CA SER A 3 -9.16 3.55 20.17
C SER A 3 -9.98 2.47 19.48
N ALA A 4 -9.36 1.76 18.53
CA ALA A 4 -10.02 0.67 17.84
C ALA A 4 -10.32 -0.43 18.86
N ARG A 5 -11.45 -1.12 18.69
CA ARG A 5 -11.85 -2.24 19.53
C ARG A 5 -11.76 -3.52 18.71
N VAL A 6 -11.06 -4.52 19.25
CA VAL A 6 -10.90 -5.86 18.66
C VAL A 6 -11.64 -6.85 19.54
N THR A 7 -12.55 -7.61 18.94
CA THR A 7 -13.25 -8.69 19.63
C THR A 7 -12.49 -9.99 19.43
N ILE A 8 -12.07 -10.63 20.52
CA ILE A 8 -11.32 -11.89 20.51
C ILE A 8 -12.20 -12.98 21.13
N GLY A 9 -12.39 -14.07 20.40
CA GLY A 9 -13.13 -15.25 20.84
C GLY A 9 -12.29 -16.53 20.78
N ALA A 10 -12.97 -17.67 20.98
CA ALA A 10 -12.37 -19.01 20.81
C ALA A 10 -12.24 -19.42 19.33
N GLY A 11 -12.80 -18.64 18.40
CA GLY A 11 -12.68 -18.82 16.96
C GLY A 11 -11.29 -18.46 16.42
N ARG A 12 -11.18 -18.20 15.12
CA ARG A 12 -9.90 -17.89 14.49
C ARG A 12 -9.35 -16.53 14.94
N LEU A 13 -8.11 -16.50 15.40
CA LEU A 13 -7.35 -15.26 15.66
C LEU A 13 -6.51 -14.91 14.44
N SER A 14 -6.64 -13.68 13.92
CA SER A 14 -5.86 -13.24 12.76
C SER A 14 -4.57 -12.50 13.15
N VAL A 15 -3.62 -12.42 12.22
CA VAL A 15 -2.43 -11.57 12.37
C VAL A 15 -2.84 -10.10 12.56
N VAL A 16 -3.93 -9.66 11.92
CA VAL A 16 -4.45 -8.29 12.03
C VAL A 16 -4.88 -7.97 13.46
N ASP A 17 -5.54 -8.91 14.14
CA ASP A 17 -5.99 -8.74 15.53
C ASP A 17 -4.78 -8.60 16.46
N VAL A 18 -3.77 -9.47 16.28
CA VAL A 18 -2.52 -9.43 17.07
C VAL A 18 -1.81 -8.10 16.87
N CYS A 19 -1.58 -7.67 15.63
CA CYS A 19 -0.94 -6.38 15.35
C CYS A 19 -1.74 -5.19 15.89
N SER A 20 -3.07 -5.22 15.74
CA SER A 20 -3.95 -4.14 16.20
C SER A 20 -3.88 -3.95 17.71
N VAL A 21 -3.92 -5.03 18.48
CA VAL A 21 -3.85 -4.95 19.94
C VAL A 21 -2.41 -4.65 20.38
N ALA A 22 -1.43 -5.39 19.87
CA ALA A 22 -0.07 -5.35 20.39
C ALA A 22 0.71 -4.10 19.97
N ALA A 23 0.55 -3.64 18.72
CA ALA A 23 1.33 -2.55 18.14
C ALA A 23 0.55 -1.23 17.99
N LEU A 24 -0.80 -1.28 17.95
CA LEU A 24 -1.65 -0.10 17.74
C LEU A 24 -2.55 0.22 18.95
N ASP A 25 -2.33 -0.45 20.08
CA ASP A 25 -3.05 -0.25 21.33
C ASP A 25 -4.58 -0.32 21.19
N ALA A 26 -5.07 -1.19 20.30
CA ALA A 26 -6.48 -1.47 20.20
C ALA A 26 -6.98 -2.13 21.50
N SER A 27 -8.14 -1.68 21.97
CA SER A 27 -8.81 -2.26 23.13
C SER A 27 -9.36 -3.65 22.80
N VAL A 28 -9.29 -4.56 23.76
CA VAL A 28 -9.74 -5.94 23.65
C VAL A 28 -11.11 -6.08 24.29
N ALA A 29 -12.01 -6.76 23.58
CA ALA A 29 -13.27 -7.25 24.12
C ALA A 29 -13.41 -8.76 23.87
N LEU A 30 -14.10 -9.45 24.76
CA LEU A 30 -14.34 -10.88 24.65
C LEU A 30 -15.70 -11.16 24.01
N ASP A 31 -15.77 -12.21 23.22
CA ASP A 31 -17.01 -12.68 22.56
C ASP A 31 -17.89 -13.56 23.48
N ALA A 32 -17.44 -13.83 24.71
CA ALA A 32 -18.11 -14.72 25.66
C ALA A 32 -18.54 -13.98 26.94
N SER A 33 -19.74 -14.28 27.44
CA SER A 33 -20.24 -13.84 28.74
C SER A 33 -19.73 -14.74 29.86
N VAL A 34 -19.19 -14.15 30.93
CA VAL A 34 -18.72 -14.87 32.12
C VAL A 34 -19.90 -15.14 33.05
N GLU A 35 -20.13 -16.41 33.39
CA GLU A 35 -20.89 -16.75 34.61
C GLU A 35 -19.92 -16.72 35.80
N THR A 36 -20.21 -15.90 36.80
CA THR A 36 -19.39 -15.76 38.00
C THR A 36 -19.49 -17.02 38.87
N LEU A 37 -18.46 -17.87 38.83
CA LEU A 37 -18.29 -18.94 39.81
C LEU A 37 -17.21 -18.55 40.83
N SER A 38 -17.54 -18.76 42.10
CA SER A 38 -16.75 -18.40 43.28
C SER A 38 -15.85 -19.55 43.74
N ALA A 39 -14.74 -19.16 44.39
CA ALA A 39 -13.59 -19.93 44.89
C ALA A 39 -12.54 -20.25 43.81
N SER A 40 -11.58 -19.33 43.65
CA SER A 40 -10.40 -19.56 42.82
C SER A 40 -9.12 -19.50 43.65
N SER A 41 -8.21 -20.43 43.40
CA SER A 41 -6.83 -20.33 43.88
C SER A 41 -6.02 -19.57 42.83
N ALA A 42 -5.45 -18.43 43.23
CA ALA A 42 -4.53 -17.69 42.39
C ALA A 42 -3.34 -18.58 42.00
N PHE A 43 -2.90 -18.49 40.75
CA PHE A 43 -1.88 -19.35 40.18
C PHE A 43 -0.94 -18.55 39.27
N THR A 44 0.36 -18.79 39.38
CA THR A 44 1.37 -18.17 38.51
C THR A 44 1.76 -19.14 37.41
N LEU A 45 1.39 -18.82 36.17
CA LEU A 45 1.79 -19.57 34.98
C LEU A 45 3.23 -19.22 34.60
N GLN A 46 4.09 -20.23 34.51
CA GLN A 46 5.46 -20.07 34.01
C GLN A 46 5.44 -20.09 32.48
N LEU A 47 5.81 -18.97 31.87
CA LEU A 47 5.93 -18.79 30.44
C LEU A 47 7.44 -18.76 30.15
N SER A 48 8.00 -19.70 29.40
CA SER A 48 9.43 -19.72 29.06
C SER A 48 9.78 -18.64 28.02
N ALA A 49 9.47 -17.38 28.31
CA ALA A 49 9.30 -16.29 27.36
C ALA A 49 9.85 -14.98 27.94
N SER A 50 10.99 -14.49 27.46
CA SER A 50 11.50 -13.15 27.79
C SER A 50 11.67 -12.30 26.55
N SER A 51 11.26 -11.03 26.62
CA SER A 51 11.50 -10.04 25.56
C SER A 51 11.48 -8.61 26.13
N SER A 52 12.46 -7.80 25.74
CA SER A 52 12.56 -6.40 26.14
C SER A 52 11.56 -5.50 25.42
N SER A 53 10.99 -5.94 24.30
CA SER A 53 10.05 -5.16 23.49
C SER A 53 8.63 -5.23 24.03
N LEU A 54 8.06 -4.08 24.41
CA LEU A 54 6.67 -3.98 24.88
C LEU A 54 5.66 -4.57 23.88
N VAL A 55 5.87 -4.33 22.59
CA VAL A 55 4.98 -4.82 21.51
C VAL A 55 4.99 -6.35 21.47
N VAL A 56 6.16 -6.99 21.63
CA VAL A 56 6.27 -8.45 21.72
C VAL A 56 5.55 -8.97 22.95
N ARG A 57 5.75 -8.33 24.12
CA ARG A 57 5.10 -8.74 25.36
C ARG A 57 3.58 -8.70 25.26
N ARG A 58 3.04 -7.63 24.66
CA ARG A 58 1.61 -7.50 24.38
C ARG A 58 1.12 -8.58 23.41
N ALA A 59 1.88 -8.87 22.35
CA ALA A 59 1.52 -9.93 21.41
C ALA A 59 1.51 -11.33 22.07
N VAL A 60 2.45 -11.62 22.98
CA VAL A 60 2.42 -12.86 23.78
C VAL A 60 1.13 -12.94 24.61
N LEU A 61 0.74 -11.86 25.27
CA LEU A 61 -0.51 -11.82 26.05
C LEU A 61 -1.75 -12.04 25.17
N VAL A 62 -1.78 -11.51 23.94
CA VAL A 62 -2.88 -11.78 22.97
C VAL A 62 -2.95 -13.26 22.61
N LEU A 63 -1.80 -13.91 22.38
CA LEU A 63 -1.74 -15.33 22.06
C LEU A 63 -2.17 -16.20 23.26
N VAL A 64 -1.75 -15.84 24.48
CA VAL A 64 -2.19 -16.50 25.72
C VAL A 64 -3.69 -16.32 25.92
N LEU A 65 -4.22 -15.11 25.73
CA LEU A 65 -5.65 -14.83 25.80
C LEU A 65 -6.45 -15.74 24.86
N HIS A 66 -6.03 -15.83 23.60
CA HIS A 66 -6.71 -16.67 22.62
C HIS A 66 -6.69 -18.15 23.01
N ARG A 67 -5.58 -18.66 23.57
CA ARG A 67 -5.51 -20.04 24.08
C ARG A 67 -6.40 -20.26 25.30
N LEU A 68 -6.45 -19.31 26.24
CA LEU A 68 -7.35 -19.39 27.40
C LEU A 68 -8.82 -19.48 26.98
N LEU A 69 -9.22 -18.72 25.95
CA LEU A 69 -10.58 -18.77 25.41
C LEU A 69 -10.90 -20.14 24.77
N ARG A 70 -9.93 -20.74 24.05
CA ARG A 70 -10.08 -22.09 23.47
C ARG A 70 -10.14 -23.20 24.52
N LEU A 71 -9.48 -23.00 25.66
CA LEU A 71 -9.56 -23.89 26.83
C LEU A 71 -10.77 -23.60 27.71
N HIS A 72 -11.67 -22.70 27.29
CA HIS A 72 -12.85 -22.27 28.07
C HIS A 72 -12.52 -21.69 29.45
N SER A 73 -11.31 -21.17 29.64
CA SER A 73 -10.86 -20.52 30.88
C SER A 73 -11.25 -19.04 30.90
N LEU A 74 -12.56 -18.76 31.01
CA LEU A 74 -13.13 -17.43 30.80
C LEU A 74 -12.65 -16.37 31.81
N GLN A 75 -12.56 -16.71 33.10
CA GLN A 75 -12.12 -15.76 34.14
C GLN A 75 -10.65 -15.36 33.97
N ASN A 76 -9.79 -16.31 33.58
CA ASN A 76 -8.40 -16.03 33.23
C ASN A 76 -8.29 -15.19 31.95
N ALA A 77 -9.12 -15.48 30.94
CA ALA A 77 -9.18 -14.69 29.71
C ALA A 77 -9.61 -13.23 29.99
N GLU A 78 -10.60 -13.00 30.84
CA GLU A 78 -11.03 -11.65 31.24
C GLU A 78 -9.91 -10.89 31.97
N HIS A 79 -9.17 -11.57 32.84
CA HIS A 79 -8.01 -10.99 33.50
C HIS A 79 -6.95 -10.53 32.49
N VAL A 80 -6.57 -11.39 31.54
CA VAL A 80 -5.58 -11.04 30.50
C VAL A 80 -6.08 -9.93 29.58
N ALA A 81 -7.37 -9.92 29.21
CA ALA A 81 -7.96 -8.84 28.43
C ALA A 81 -7.90 -7.49 29.17
N THR A 82 -8.14 -7.50 30.49
CA THR A 82 -8.01 -6.31 31.35
C THR A 82 -6.57 -5.80 31.39
N LEU A 83 -5.58 -6.70 31.47
CA LEU A 83 -4.16 -6.34 31.38
C LEU A 83 -3.81 -5.72 30.03
N LEU A 84 -4.30 -6.30 28.92
CA LEU A 84 -4.07 -5.77 27.56
C LEU A 84 -4.64 -4.37 27.36
N ASN A 85 -5.78 -4.07 28.01
CA ASN A 85 -6.43 -2.77 28.02
C ASN A 85 -5.75 -1.73 28.94
N GLN A 86 -4.79 -2.15 29.76
CA GLN A 86 -4.02 -1.29 30.68
C GLN A 86 -2.54 -1.36 30.31
N PRO A 87 -2.07 -0.63 29.28
CA PRO A 87 -0.71 -0.77 28.74
C PRO A 87 0.38 -0.59 29.79
N ASP A 88 0.19 0.34 30.75
CA ASP A 88 1.12 0.60 31.88
C ASP A 88 1.27 -0.59 32.83
N ARG A 89 0.34 -1.56 32.80
CA ARG A 89 0.36 -2.78 33.61
C ARG A 89 0.81 -4.01 32.85
N THR A 90 1.27 -3.86 31.61
CA THR A 90 1.92 -4.95 30.89
C THR A 90 3.17 -5.36 31.68
N PRO A 91 3.33 -6.64 32.07
CA PRO A 91 4.49 -7.08 32.82
C PRO A 91 5.81 -6.64 32.19
N ALA A 92 6.78 -6.25 33.01
CA ALA A 92 8.11 -5.84 32.54
C ALA A 92 8.84 -7.00 31.84
N ASP A 93 8.56 -8.23 32.28
CA ASP A 93 8.97 -9.48 31.66
C ASP A 93 7.77 -10.43 31.58
N VAL A 94 7.72 -11.28 30.55
CA VAL A 94 6.60 -12.22 30.31
C VAL A 94 6.99 -13.64 30.72
N THR A 95 7.96 -13.77 31.61
CA THR A 95 8.41 -15.07 32.13
C THR A 95 7.38 -15.71 33.04
N THR A 96 6.53 -14.90 33.67
CA THR A 96 5.43 -15.37 34.49
C THR A 96 4.16 -14.57 34.24
N LEU A 97 3.01 -15.21 34.40
CA LEU A 97 1.70 -14.56 34.33
C LEU A 97 0.84 -15.02 35.51
N ASP A 98 0.45 -14.08 36.35
CA ASP A 98 -0.48 -14.35 37.46
C ASP A 98 -1.91 -14.46 36.91
N LEU A 99 -2.58 -15.55 37.26
CA LEU A 99 -3.93 -15.88 36.83
C LEU A 99 -4.85 -16.04 38.04
N PRO A 100 -6.10 -15.57 37.96
CA PRO A 100 -7.05 -15.67 39.07
C PRO A 100 -7.44 -17.12 39.38
N VAL A 101 -7.44 -18.01 38.38
CA VAL A 101 -7.87 -19.42 38.52
C VAL A 101 -6.75 -20.36 38.10
N ALA A 102 -6.43 -21.33 38.96
CA ALA A 102 -5.51 -22.41 38.65
C ALA A 102 -5.96 -23.21 37.40
N LEU A 103 -5.02 -23.38 36.46
CA LEU A 103 -5.19 -24.22 35.29
C LEU A 103 -4.83 -25.67 35.60
N SER A 104 -5.48 -26.64 34.94
CA SER A 104 -5.05 -28.04 35.04
C SER A 104 -3.63 -28.21 34.47
N PRO A 105 -2.84 -29.21 34.91
CA PRO A 105 -1.51 -29.45 34.33
C PRO A 105 -1.53 -29.65 32.79
N ALA A 106 -2.62 -30.21 32.27
CA ALA A 106 -2.82 -30.38 30.84
C ALA A 106 -3.02 -29.03 30.12
N ASP A 107 -3.81 -28.12 30.71
CA ASP A 107 -4.07 -26.78 30.17
C ASP A 107 -2.84 -25.88 30.25
N GLN A 108 -2.07 -26.00 31.35
CA GLN A 108 -0.78 -25.34 31.48
C GLN A 108 0.17 -25.77 30.35
N THR A 109 0.27 -27.07 30.10
CA THR A 109 1.10 -27.63 29.03
C THR A 109 0.59 -27.20 27.65
N ALA A 110 -0.72 -27.15 27.43
CA ALA A 110 -1.32 -26.66 26.19
C ALA A 110 -0.90 -25.20 25.88
N ILE A 111 -0.83 -24.35 26.91
CA ILE A 111 -0.38 -22.96 26.75
C ILE A 111 1.14 -22.87 26.57
N THR A 112 1.93 -23.61 27.35
CA THR A 112 3.40 -23.45 27.40
C THR A 112 4.17 -24.27 26.38
N ASN A 113 3.58 -25.34 25.81
CA ASN A 113 4.20 -26.20 24.80
C ASN A 113 4.20 -25.56 23.40
N SER A 114 4.57 -24.29 23.32
CA SER A 114 4.78 -23.54 22.08
C SER A 114 5.76 -22.40 22.32
N PRO A 115 6.57 -22.04 21.32
CA PRO A 115 7.53 -20.94 21.44
C PRO A 115 6.80 -19.59 21.31
N LEU A 116 6.09 -19.16 22.36
CA LEU A 116 5.20 -17.99 22.34
C LEU A 116 5.90 -16.69 21.93
N VAL A 117 7.13 -16.45 22.39
CA VAL A 117 7.91 -15.25 22.00
C VAL A 117 8.21 -15.26 20.51
N LEU A 118 8.73 -16.37 20.01
CA LEU A 118 9.03 -16.50 18.59
C LEU A 118 7.75 -16.36 17.73
N LEU A 119 6.64 -16.93 18.17
CA LEU A 119 5.35 -16.80 17.50
C LEU A 119 4.89 -15.33 17.49
N ALA A 120 4.99 -14.62 18.61
CA ALA A 120 4.66 -13.21 18.74
C ALA A 120 5.54 -12.32 17.84
N GLU A 121 6.87 -12.48 17.91
CA GLU A 121 7.84 -11.74 17.09
C GLU A 121 7.61 -11.99 15.60
N THR A 122 7.43 -13.24 15.20
CA THR A 122 7.19 -13.60 13.80
C THR A 122 5.86 -13.04 13.31
N THR A 123 4.81 -13.05 14.14
CA THR A 123 3.50 -12.47 13.81
C THR A 123 3.61 -10.97 13.56
N LEU A 124 4.29 -10.24 14.45
CA LEU A 124 4.50 -8.80 14.32
C LEU A 124 5.35 -8.45 13.10
N ALA A 125 6.45 -9.16 12.88
CA ALA A 125 7.35 -8.94 11.76
C ALA A 125 6.64 -9.18 10.41
N VAL A 126 5.91 -10.28 10.30
CA VAL A 126 5.20 -10.66 9.07
C VAL A 126 3.99 -9.76 8.81
N GLY A 127 3.23 -9.42 9.85
CA GLY A 127 2.15 -8.44 9.74
C GLY A 127 2.69 -7.10 9.26
N GLY A 128 3.77 -6.63 9.87
CA GLY A 128 4.37 -5.36 9.49
C GLY A 128 4.94 -5.34 8.07
N ALA A 129 5.68 -6.39 7.70
CA ALA A 129 6.18 -6.55 6.33
C ALA A 129 5.02 -6.58 5.31
N ARG A 130 3.94 -7.32 5.59
CA ARG A 130 2.76 -7.41 4.71
C ARG A 130 2.09 -6.04 4.51
N ALA A 131 2.04 -5.22 5.55
CA ALA A 131 1.49 -3.87 5.47
C ALA A 131 2.33 -2.97 4.55
N LEU A 132 3.66 -3.12 4.59
CA LEU A 132 4.62 -2.31 3.84
C LEU A 132 4.77 -2.70 2.37
N LEU A 133 4.38 -3.90 1.94
CA LEU A 133 4.49 -4.34 0.54
C LEU A 133 3.83 -3.39 -0.48
N PRO A 134 2.53 -3.02 -0.36
CA PRO A 134 1.92 -2.06 -1.29
C PRO A 134 2.51 -0.65 -1.13
N VAL A 135 2.94 -0.28 0.08
CA VAL A 135 3.58 1.02 0.35
C VAL A 135 4.90 1.14 -0.41
N ALA A 136 5.72 0.09 -0.39
CA ALA A 136 7.01 0.07 -1.07
C ALA A 136 6.85 0.31 -2.59
N ASP A 137 5.93 -0.40 -3.25
CA ASP A 137 5.65 -0.19 -4.68
C ASP A 137 5.16 1.25 -4.95
N ALA A 138 4.26 1.76 -4.11
CA ALA A 138 3.66 3.08 -4.29
C ALA A 138 4.69 4.22 -4.11
N VAL A 139 5.54 4.12 -3.09
CA VAL A 139 6.65 5.04 -2.84
C VAL A 139 7.66 4.99 -3.99
N SER A 140 8.05 3.78 -4.42
CA SER A 140 9.00 3.62 -5.52
C SER A 140 8.48 4.24 -6.82
N ALA A 141 7.17 4.13 -7.09
CA ALA A 141 6.57 4.77 -8.26
C ALA A 141 6.71 6.30 -8.23
N VAL A 142 6.48 6.93 -7.07
CA VAL A 142 6.68 8.38 -6.91
C VAL A 142 8.14 8.76 -7.19
N THR A 143 9.09 7.98 -6.68
CA THR A 143 10.52 8.20 -6.93
C THR A 143 10.89 7.98 -8.40
N CYS A 144 10.28 7.01 -9.09
CA CYS A 144 10.45 6.82 -10.53
C CYS A 144 10.08 8.09 -11.31
N GLU A 145 9.02 8.80 -10.92
CA GLU A 145 8.64 10.06 -11.56
C GLU A 145 9.66 11.17 -11.32
N THR A 146 10.17 11.29 -10.09
CA THR A 146 11.23 12.25 -9.77
C THR A 146 12.49 12.00 -10.61
N LEU A 147 12.85 10.73 -10.79
CA LEU A 147 13.99 10.30 -11.59
C LEU A 147 13.71 10.19 -13.10
N ARG A 148 12.47 10.46 -13.51
CA ARG A 148 12.00 10.36 -14.90
C ARG A 148 12.24 9.00 -15.56
N ALA A 149 12.18 7.94 -14.77
CA ALA A 149 12.61 6.58 -15.14
C ALA A 149 12.00 6.05 -16.43
N ASP A 150 12.69 5.12 -17.08
CA ASP A 150 12.16 4.33 -18.20
C ASP A 150 11.20 3.24 -17.67
N SER A 151 9.94 3.30 -18.10
CA SER A 151 8.93 2.31 -17.76
C SER A 151 9.09 0.98 -18.49
N ALA A 152 9.97 0.87 -19.49
CA ALA A 152 10.23 -0.35 -20.23
C ALA A 152 10.55 -1.54 -19.32
N ALA A 153 11.27 -1.30 -18.21
CA ALA A 153 11.60 -2.31 -17.21
C ALA A 153 10.37 -2.90 -16.49
N PHE A 154 9.26 -2.15 -16.48
CA PHE A 154 8.02 -2.53 -15.83
C PHE A 154 6.98 -3.02 -16.83
N GLU A 155 7.22 -3.01 -18.14
CA GLU A 155 6.22 -3.33 -19.14
C GLU A 155 5.72 -4.78 -19.05
N ALA A 156 4.42 -4.97 -19.24
CA ALA A 156 3.80 -6.29 -19.07
C ALA A 156 4.40 -7.32 -20.03
N GLU A 157 4.60 -6.94 -21.29
CA GLU A 157 5.18 -7.82 -22.30
C GLU A 157 6.61 -8.26 -21.94
N PHE A 158 7.44 -7.35 -21.41
CA PHE A 158 8.79 -7.66 -20.99
C PHE A 158 8.79 -8.54 -19.74
N VAL A 159 8.09 -8.14 -18.69
CA VAL A 159 8.09 -8.85 -17.40
C VAL A 159 7.46 -10.24 -17.55
N ASP A 160 6.34 -10.37 -18.25
CA ASP A 160 5.66 -11.65 -18.43
C ASP A 160 6.46 -12.63 -19.30
N SER A 161 7.29 -12.14 -20.23
CA SER A 161 8.11 -12.99 -21.08
C SER A 161 9.45 -13.36 -20.42
N ALA A 162 10.14 -12.39 -19.81
CA ALA A 162 11.49 -12.57 -19.30
C ALA A 162 11.54 -13.04 -17.83
N ARG A 163 10.54 -12.68 -17.01
CA ARG A 163 10.55 -12.85 -15.54
C ARG A 163 9.14 -13.16 -14.98
N PRO A 164 8.52 -14.31 -15.33
CA PRO A 164 7.13 -14.64 -14.98
C PRO A 164 6.93 -15.07 -13.50
N HIS A 165 7.66 -14.46 -12.57
CA HIS A 165 7.46 -14.66 -11.13
C HIS A 165 6.28 -13.82 -10.65
N ARG A 166 5.36 -14.43 -9.91
CA ARG A 166 4.10 -13.78 -9.48
C ARG A 166 4.36 -12.46 -8.76
N GLY A 167 5.28 -12.42 -7.80
CA GLY A 167 5.63 -11.20 -7.07
C GLY A 167 6.16 -10.11 -8.00
N ILE A 168 7.07 -10.45 -8.92
CA ILE A 168 7.66 -9.51 -9.89
C ILE A 168 6.57 -8.91 -10.79
N VAL A 169 5.70 -9.77 -11.35
CA VAL A 169 4.58 -9.34 -12.19
C VAL A 169 3.65 -8.40 -11.40
N THR A 170 3.37 -8.72 -10.13
CA THR A 170 2.51 -7.90 -9.27
C THR A 170 3.12 -6.52 -9.01
N SER A 171 4.40 -6.45 -8.62
CA SER A 171 5.07 -5.18 -8.38
C SER A 171 5.21 -4.34 -9.65
N ALA A 172 5.56 -4.96 -10.79
CA ALA A 172 5.57 -4.28 -12.08
C ALA A 172 4.19 -3.74 -12.46
N GLN A 173 3.11 -4.51 -12.21
CA GLN A 173 1.75 -4.04 -12.43
C GLN A 173 1.41 -2.84 -11.55
N ASN A 174 1.73 -2.89 -10.26
CA ASN A 174 1.48 -1.77 -9.34
C ASN A 174 2.20 -0.50 -9.79
N LEU A 175 3.47 -0.60 -10.19
CA LEU A 175 4.23 0.52 -10.76
C LEU A 175 3.55 1.09 -12.00
N ARG A 176 3.15 0.25 -12.98
CA ARG A 176 2.44 0.72 -14.18
C ARG A 176 1.13 1.45 -13.84
N LEU A 177 0.37 0.94 -12.88
CA LEU A 177 -0.89 1.57 -12.44
C LEU A 177 -0.63 2.91 -11.76
N MET A 178 0.41 3.01 -10.95
CA MET A 178 0.78 4.26 -10.27
C MET A 178 1.21 5.33 -11.27
N LEU A 179 2.01 4.94 -12.25
CA LEU A 179 2.66 5.80 -13.24
C LEU A 179 1.77 6.17 -14.43
N ASP A 180 0.59 5.55 -14.58
CA ASP A 180 -0.30 5.81 -15.72
C ASP A 180 -0.65 7.29 -15.83
N GLY A 181 -0.50 7.84 -17.04
CA GLY A 181 -0.75 9.25 -17.34
C GLY A 181 0.35 10.24 -16.93
N SER A 182 1.45 9.78 -16.32
CA SER A 182 2.59 10.64 -15.98
C SER A 182 3.27 11.21 -17.22
N LYS A 183 3.68 12.48 -17.14
CA LYS A 183 4.57 13.13 -18.12
C LYS A 183 6.04 13.10 -17.73
N TYR A 184 6.35 12.60 -16.54
CA TYR A 184 7.72 12.57 -16.02
C TYR A 184 8.39 11.25 -16.36
N ILE A 185 7.66 10.15 -16.42
CA ILE A 185 8.16 8.85 -16.89
C ILE A 185 8.52 8.92 -18.39
N ASN A 186 9.56 8.19 -18.80
CA ASN A 186 10.07 8.15 -20.17
C ASN A 186 10.47 9.55 -20.71
N SER A 187 10.88 10.46 -19.83
CA SER A 187 11.23 11.84 -20.18
C SER A 187 12.70 12.19 -19.89
N GLN A 188 13.54 11.17 -19.76
CA GLN A 188 14.98 11.37 -19.58
C GLN A 188 15.60 12.09 -20.76
N LYS A 189 16.70 12.82 -20.50
CA LYS A 189 17.51 13.42 -21.56
C LYS A 189 18.22 12.30 -22.33
N GLU A 190 18.42 12.50 -23.63
CA GLU A 190 19.22 11.57 -24.46
C GLU A 190 20.59 11.30 -23.82
N GLY A 191 20.93 10.02 -23.65
CA GLY A 191 22.19 9.57 -23.04
C GLY A 191 22.18 9.40 -21.52
N ALA A 192 21.07 9.72 -20.83
CA ALA A 192 20.92 9.33 -19.44
C ALA A 192 20.66 7.82 -19.33
N THR A 193 21.34 7.17 -18.39
CA THR A 193 21.12 5.77 -18.03
C THR A 193 20.35 5.70 -16.73
N ASP A 194 19.30 4.89 -16.69
CA ASP A 194 18.61 4.59 -15.45
C ASP A 194 19.51 3.88 -14.43
N VAL A 195 19.29 4.22 -13.16
CA VAL A 195 20.01 3.61 -12.05
C VAL A 195 19.42 2.24 -11.76
N ALA A 196 20.26 1.24 -11.51
CA ALA A 196 19.84 -0.13 -11.21
C ALA A 196 18.82 -0.20 -10.05
N ALA A 197 18.91 0.72 -9.08
CA ALA A 197 17.96 0.87 -7.98
C ALA A 197 16.52 1.13 -8.42
N VAL A 198 16.28 1.60 -9.65
CA VAL A 198 14.94 1.84 -10.20
C VAL A 198 14.51 0.73 -11.16
N LEU A 199 15.38 0.34 -12.10
CA LEU A 199 15.05 -0.69 -13.09
C LEU A 199 14.73 -2.05 -12.45
N CYS A 200 15.37 -2.33 -11.32
CA CYS A 200 15.23 -3.61 -10.63
C CYS A 200 14.12 -3.62 -9.58
N ILE A 201 13.29 -2.57 -9.44
CA ILE A 201 12.22 -2.51 -8.41
C ILE A 201 11.38 -3.80 -8.39
N PRO A 202 10.79 -4.26 -9.51
CA PRO A 202 10.03 -5.51 -9.51
C PRO A 202 10.83 -6.73 -9.04
N GLN A 203 12.12 -6.79 -9.37
CA GLN A 203 12.99 -7.93 -9.15
C GLN A 203 13.39 -8.10 -7.69
N TYR A 204 13.37 -7.03 -6.88
CA TYR A 204 13.62 -7.14 -5.45
C TYR A 204 12.36 -6.94 -4.59
N HIS A 205 11.36 -6.17 -5.03
CA HIS A 205 10.04 -6.14 -4.37
C HIS A 205 9.25 -7.44 -4.57
N GLY A 206 9.34 -8.05 -5.74
CA GLY A 206 8.57 -9.24 -6.09
C GLY A 206 8.91 -10.45 -5.21
N PRO A 207 10.18 -10.88 -5.12
CA PRO A 207 10.57 -11.97 -4.22
C PRO A 207 10.28 -11.66 -2.75
N ALA A 208 10.49 -10.42 -2.30
CA ALA A 208 10.14 -9.98 -0.94
C ALA A 208 8.62 -10.16 -0.67
N ARG A 209 7.78 -9.75 -1.63
CA ARG A 209 6.32 -9.94 -1.59
C ARG A 209 5.94 -11.42 -1.51
N ASP A 210 6.50 -12.26 -2.36
CA ASP A 210 6.18 -13.70 -2.37
C ASP A 210 6.61 -14.37 -1.04
N ALA A 211 7.81 -14.05 -0.53
CA ALA A 211 8.32 -14.57 0.74
C ALA A 211 7.42 -14.18 1.93
N VAL A 212 7.06 -12.91 2.04
CA VAL A 212 6.20 -12.39 3.12
C VAL A 212 4.80 -13.01 3.05
N LEU A 213 4.22 -13.19 1.86
CA LEU A 213 2.89 -13.79 1.72
C LEU A 213 2.87 -15.27 2.11
N VAL A 214 3.94 -16.02 1.83
CA VAL A 214 4.09 -17.41 2.30
C VAL A 214 4.26 -17.44 3.82
N ALA A 215 5.12 -16.59 4.37
CA ALA A 215 5.32 -16.47 5.81
C ALA A 215 4.02 -16.10 6.55
N TYR A 216 3.23 -15.16 6.00
CA TYR A 216 1.95 -14.73 6.55
C TYR A 216 0.98 -15.89 6.70
N LYS A 217 0.82 -16.71 5.65
CA LYS A 217 -0.05 -17.89 5.70
C LYS A 217 0.43 -18.92 6.71
N ALA A 218 1.75 -19.17 6.77
CA ALA A 218 2.32 -20.12 7.71
C ALA A 218 2.11 -19.67 9.16
N VAL A 219 2.37 -18.40 9.47
CA VAL A 219 2.18 -17.84 10.81
C VAL A 219 0.71 -17.82 11.21
N GLU A 220 -0.18 -17.43 10.30
CA GLU A 220 -1.62 -17.43 10.58
C GLU A 220 -2.14 -18.85 10.88
N ALA A 221 -1.58 -19.87 10.25
CA ALA A 221 -1.84 -21.26 10.61
C ALA A 221 -1.30 -21.59 12.02
N GLU A 222 -0.04 -21.23 12.32
CA GLU A 222 0.58 -21.50 13.63
C GLU A 222 -0.10 -20.79 14.81
N ILE A 223 -0.63 -19.58 14.62
CA ILE A 223 -1.42 -18.87 15.64
C ILE A 223 -2.64 -19.72 16.05
N ASN A 224 -3.26 -20.38 15.08
CA ASN A 224 -4.51 -21.13 15.25
C ASN A 224 -4.32 -22.64 15.38
N SER A 225 -3.08 -23.14 15.26
CA SER A 225 -2.74 -24.55 15.44
C SER A 225 -3.14 -25.02 16.84
N ALA A 226 -3.73 -26.21 16.92
CA ALA A 226 -4.21 -26.78 18.18
C ALA A 226 -3.03 -27.19 19.06
N ALA A 227 -2.59 -26.27 19.93
CA ALA A 227 -1.73 -26.62 21.05
C ALA A 227 -2.59 -27.32 22.12
N GLY A 228 -2.86 -28.61 21.95
CA GLY A 228 -3.36 -29.48 23.03
C GLY A 228 -4.86 -29.70 23.16
N ASP A 229 -5.71 -29.07 22.34
CA ASP A 229 -7.18 -29.13 22.54
C ASP A 229 -7.82 -30.45 22.08
N SER A 230 -7.16 -31.20 21.18
CA SER A 230 -7.71 -32.43 20.62
C SER A 230 -7.10 -33.69 21.24
N ALA A 231 -7.89 -34.76 21.33
CA ALA A 231 -7.41 -36.08 21.73
C ALA A 231 -6.30 -36.62 20.80
N ALA A 232 -6.20 -36.13 19.56
CA ALA A 232 -5.10 -36.46 18.65
C ALA A 232 -3.80 -35.72 19.01
N ALA A 233 -3.88 -34.42 19.34
CA ALA A 233 -2.72 -33.64 19.77
C ALA A 233 -2.13 -34.16 21.09
N LYS A 234 -3.02 -34.50 22.05
CA LYS A 234 -2.62 -35.11 23.34
C LYS A 234 -1.92 -36.46 23.17
N ARG A 235 -2.37 -37.29 22.22
CA ARG A 235 -1.74 -38.59 21.91
C ARG A 235 -0.41 -38.47 21.17
N ALA A 236 -0.26 -37.44 20.33
CA ALA A 236 0.96 -37.22 19.56
C ALA A 236 2.08 -36.52 20.35
N GLY A 237 1.80 -35.99 21.55
CA GLY A 237 2.74 -35.16 22.31
C GLY A 237 3.18 -33.90 21.54
N ALA A 238 2.42 -33.51 20.51
CA ALA A 238 2.87 -32.55 19.50
C ALA A 238 2.63 -31.12 19.98
N GLY A 239 3.71 -30.46 20.42
CA GLY A 239 3.78 -29.01 20.51
C GLY A 239 4.08 -28.37 19.15
N ILE A 240 4.06 -27.04 19.09
CA ILE A 240 4.50 -26.31 17.90
C ILE A 240 6.03 -26.40 17.82
N HIS A 241 6.55 -27.16 16.84
CA HIS A 241 7.98 -27.18 16.58
C HIS A 241 8.42 -25.82 15.99
N PRO A 242 9.49 -25.17 16.50
CA PRO A 242 9.83 -23.79 16.14
C PRO A 242 10.28 -23.59 14.69
N GLN A 243 10.56 -24.66 13.93
CA GLN A 243 11.16 -24.57 12.60
C GLN A 243 10.30 -23.80 11.58
N ALA A 244 8.98 -23.98 11.60
CA ALA A 244 8.08 -23.24 10.71
C ALA A 244 8.19 -21.73 10.95
N LEU A 245 8.17 -21.32 12.22
CA LEU A 245 8.31 -19.93 12.63
C LEU A 245 9.71 -19.37 12.32
N LYS A 246 10.78 -20.12 12.59
CA LYS A 246 12.15 -19.71 12.23
C LYS A 246 12.30 -19.46 10.74
N THR A 247 11.72 -20.33 9.91
CA THR A 247 11.76 -20.21 8.45
C THR A 247 10.96 -18.99 7.99
N ALA A 248 9.76 -18.80 8.52
CA ALA A 248 8.93 -17.63 8.23
C ALA A 248 9.61 -16.31 8.66
N LEU A 249 10.18 -16.27 9.86
CA LEU A 249 10.90 -15.09 10.37
C LEU A 249 12.11 -14.78 9.50
N SER A 250 12.96 -15.77 9.19
CA SER A 250 14.14 -15.58 8.36
C SER A 250 13.80 -15.04 6.97
N ALA A 251 12.77 -15.59 6.32
CA ALA A 251 12.32 -15.12 5.01
C ALA A 251 11.77 -13.69 5.06
N THR A 252 11.07 -13.35 6.14
CA THR A 252 10.49 -12.01 6.35
C THR A 252 11.56 -10.98 6.66
N THR A 253 12.54 -11.33 7.49
CA THR A 253 13.69 -10.49 7.81
C THR A 253 14.50 -10.20 6.55
N GLU A 254 14.76 -11.19 5.70
CA GLU A 254 15.44 -10.96 4.42
C GLU A 254 14.63 -10.04 3.49
N ALA A 255 13.33 -10.28 3.37
CA ALA A 255 12.43 -9.43 2.59
C ALA A 255 12.46 -7.97 3.08
N LEU A 256 12.43 -7.73 4.39
CA LEU A 256 12.51 -6.39 4.98
C LEU A 256 13.86 -5.72 4.68
N HIS A 257 14.98 -6.43 4.79
CA HIS A 257 16.28 -5.87 4.43
C HIS A 257 16.33 -5.45 2.97
N VAL A 258 15.78 -6.27 2.07
CA VAL A 258 15.74 -5.96 0.64
C VAL A 258 14.89 -4.72 0.36
N LEU A 259 13.72 -4.59 0.99
CA LEU A 259 12.86 -3.40 0.85
C LEU A 259 13.52 -2.14 1.42
N LEU A 260 14.11 -2.25 2.62
CA LEU A 260 14.84 -1.17 3.28
C LEU A 260 16.02 -0.70 2.44
N GLN A 261 16.88 -1.61 2.01
CA GLN A 261 18.05 -1.29 1.21
C GLN A 261 17.64 -0.68 -0.13
N GLY A 262 16.66 -1.26 -0.82
CA GLY A 262 16.16 -0.71 -2.07
C GLY A 262 15.61 0.71 -1.91
N SER A 263 14.93 1.00 -0.80
CA SER A 263 14.43 2.36 -0.49
C SER A 263 15.57 3.35 -0.26
N VAL A 264 16.59 2.95 0.51
CA VAL A 264 17.79 3.78 0.75
C VAL A 264 18.57 4.01 -0.53
N ASP A 265 18.77 2.98 -1.36
CA ASP A 265 19.49 3.09 -2.63
C ASP A 265 18.79 4.10 -3.56
N ARG A 266 17.46 4.03 -3.67
CA ARG A 266 16.68 5.01 -4.46
C ARG A 266 16.77 6.41 -3.85
N LEU A 267 16.68 6.54 -2.52
CA LEU A 267 16.84 7.83 -1.85
C LEU A 267 18.24 8.42 -2.11
N GLN A 268 19.31 7.64 -2.09
CA GLN A 268 20.67 8.11 -2.38
C GLN A 268 20.85 8.62 -3.81
N VAL A 269 20.06 8.10 -4.76
CA VAL A 269 20.03 8.61 -6.14
C VAL A 269 19.37 9.99 -6.20
N VAL A 270 18.30 10.21 -5.42
CA VAL A 270 17.56 11.48 -5.41
C VAL A 270 18.25 12.53 -4.51
N ASP A 271 18.84 12.10 -3.40
CA ASP A 271 19.56 12.93 -2.42
C ASP A 271 20.88 12.27 -2.05
N SER A 272 21.97 12.78 -2.62
CA SER A 272 23.33 12.26 -2.40
C SER A 272 23.83 12.40 -0.95
N LYS A 273 23.11 13.15 -0.09
CA LYS A 273 23.44 13.30 1.34
C LYS A 273 22.73 12.28 2.23
N ALA A 274 21.91 11.40 1.65
CA ALA A 274 21.16 10.40 2.40
C ALA A 274 22.10 9.40 3.09
N THR A 275 21.78 9.09 4.35
CA THR A 275 22.53 8.12 5.16
C THR A 275 22.26 6.68 4.71
N ASP A 276 23.21 5.79 5.01
CA ASP A 276 23.05 4.36 4.80
C ASP A 276 21.89 3.74 5.60
N ALA A 277 21.48 2.55 5.18
CA ALA A 277 20.46 1.77 5.85
C ALA A 277 20.90 1.36 7.26
N PRO A 278 20.06 1.52 8.28
CA PRO A 278 20.37 1.03 9.63
C PRO A 278 20.48 -0.49 9.62
N LYS A 279 21.51 -1.01 10.31
CA LYS A 279 21.70 -2.45 10.50
C LYS A 279 21.00 -2.88 11.79
N SER A 280 19.99 -3.74 11.68
CA SER A 280 19.32 -4.34 12.83
C SER A 280 19.14 -5.84 12.63
N LYS A 281 19.30 -6.61 13.71
CA LYS A 281 18.93 -8.03 13.73
C LYS A 281 17.53 -8.25 14.30
N ASP A 282 16.95 -7.22 14.92
CA ASP A 282 15.60 -7.25 15.47
C ASP A 282 14.60 -7.01 14.34
N ALA A 283 13.71 -7.98 14.11
CA ALA A 283 12.75 -7.95 13.01
C ALA A 283 11.71 -6.84 13.15
N ILE A 284 11.35 -6.44 14.37
CA ILE A 284 10.37 -5.38 14.62
C ILE A 284 11.01 -4.02 14.35
N GLU A 285 12.26 -3.83 14.79
CA GLU A 285 13.03 -2.63 14.44
C GLU A 285 13.29 -2.53 12.94
N LEU A 286 13.47 -3.66 12.24
CA LEU A 286 13.55 -3.68 10.77
C LEU A 286 12.26 -3.23 10.09
N VAL A 287 11.08 -3.64 10.59
CA VAL A 287 9.80 -3.12 10.07
C VAL A 287 9.73 -1.60 10.22
N LYS A 288 10.04 -1.07 11.42
CA LYS A 288 10.03 0.38 11.68
C LYS A 288 11.04 1.13 10.82
N ALA A 289 12.26 0.59 10.71
CA ALA A 289 13.31 1.16 9.87
C ALA A 289 12.89 1.19 8.39
N THR A 290 12.26 0.14 7.88
CA THR A 290 11.74 0.09 6.51
C THR A 290 10.67 1.14 6.29
N ALA A 291 9.71 1.29 7.22
CA ALA A 291 8.68 2.32 7.13
C ALA A 291 9.27 3.74 7.14
N SER A 292 10.26 3.99 8.01
CA SER A 292 10.94 5.29 8.07
C SER A 292 11.77 5.57 6.82
N ALA A 293 12.43 4.56 6.24
CA ALA A 293 13.14 4.71 4.97
C ALA A 293 12.18 5.08 3.82
N LEU A 294 11.03 4.40 3.72
CA LEU A 294 9.99 4.72 2.73
C LEU A 294 9.42 6.13 2.91
N SER A 295 9.23 6.57 4.16
CA SER A 295 8.84 7.95 4.50
C SER A 295 9.88 8.96 4.02
N ARG A 296 11.16 8.72 4.34
CA ARG A 296 12.29 9.59 3.95
C ARG A 296 12.48 9.65 2.44
N GLU A 297 12.28 8.54 1.74
CA GLU A 297 12.35 8.44 0.28
C GLU A 297 11.34 9.37 -0.42
N LEU A 298 10.14 9.52 0.13
CA LEU A 298 9.10 10.41 -0.42
C LEU A 298 9.43 11.90 -0.27
N VAL A 299 10.21 12.29 0.74
CA VAL A 299 10.47 13.71 1.06
C VAL A 299 11.01 14.50 -0.14
N PRO A 300 12.12 14.09 -0.79
CA PRO A 300 12.63 14.84 -1.94
C PRO A 300 11.68 14.78 -3.14
N SER A 301 10.96 13.68 -3.34
CA SER A 301 9.99 13.55 -4.43
C SER A 301 8.79 14.48 -4.29
N PHE A 302 8.30 14.68 -3.07
CA PHE A 302 7.21 15.63 -2.82
C PHE A 302 7.66 17.08 -2.99
N LYS A 303 8.88 17.41 -2.54
CA LYS A 303 9.49 18.73 -2.83
C LYS A 303 9.61 18.97 -4.33
N PHE A 304 10.08 17.97 -5.10
CA PHE A 304 10.15 18.06 -6.55
C PHE A 304 8.77 18.35 -7.19
N PHE A 305 7.70 17.71 -6.73
CA PHE A 305 6.35 17.98 -7.23
C PHE A 305 5.84 19.39 -6.88
N GLU A 306 6.15 19.89 -5.68
CA GLU A 306 5.82 21.26 -5.26
C GLU A 306 6.54 22.29 -6.14
N GLU A 307 7.84 22.10 -6.38
CA GLU A 307 8.63 22.96 -7.26
C GLU A 307 8.10 22.96 -8.70
N GLU A 308 7.72 21.80 -9.23
CA GLU A 308 7.13 21.68 -10.57
C GLU A 308 5.76 22.37 -10.66
N GLU A 309 4.94 22.30 -9.60
CA GLU A 309 3.67 23.03 -9.51
C GLU A 309 3.87 24.54 -9.50
N GLU A 310 4.86 25.04 -8.75
CA GLU A 310 5.22 26.46 -8.73
C GLU A 310 5.75 26.95 -10.09
N GLN A 311 6.62 26.18 -10.73
CA GLN A 311 7.10 26.47 -12.08
C GLN A 311 5.96 26.48 -13.10
N LEU A 312 4.97 25.59 -12.94
CA LEU A 312 3.82 25.53 -13.82
C LEU A 312 2.90 26.75 -13.60
N LYS A 313 2.64 27.15 -12.35
CA LYS A 313 1.89 28.38 -12.00
C LYS A 313 2.57 29.64 -12.54
N THR A 314 3.89 29.75 -12.41
CA THR A 314 4.64 30.91 -12.94
C THR A 314 4.60 30.96 -14.47
N ARG A 315 4.80 29.83 -15.16
CA ARG A 315 4.67 29.75 -16.63
C ARG A 315 3.25 30.10 -17.09
N GLN A 316 2.22 29.72 -16.34
CA GLN A 316 0.84 30.11 -16.63
C GLN A 316 0.61 31.61 -16.43
N ALA A 317 1.07 32.17 -15.30
CA ALA A 317 0.95 33.61 -15.04
C ALA A 317 1.62 34.44 -16.15
N GLN A 318 2.80 34.01 -16.61
CA GLN A 318 3.49 34.64 -17.75
C GLN A 318 2.71 34.50 -19.06
N LYS A 319 2.13 33.33 -19.36
CA LYS A 319 1.29 33.14 -20.55
C LYS A 319 0.03 34.01 -20.51
N ASN A 320 -0.61 34.10 -19.35
CA ASN A 320 -1.81 34.92 -19.14
C ASN A 320 -1.49 36.41 -19.27
N ALA A 321 -0.38 36.88 -18.70
CA ALA A 321 0.09 38.25 -18.85
C ALA A 321 0.39 38.60 -20.32
N LYS A 322 1.09 37.73 -21.04
CA LYS A 322 1.35 37.90 -22.49
C LYS A 322 0.06 37.91 -23.31
N ALA A 323 -0.91 37.07 -22.97
CA ALA A 323 -2.21 37.04 -23.62
C ALA A 323 -3.02 38.32 -23.35
N GLN A 324 -2.99 38.84 -22.13
CA GLN A 324 -3.62 40.12 -21.76
C GLN A 324 -2.97 41.31 -22.50
N GLU A 325 -1.64 41.36 -22.59
CA GLU A 325 -0.93 42.40 -23.33
C GLU A 325 -1.26 42.35 -24.83
N ALA A 326 -1.28 41.15 -25.42
CA ALA A 326 -1.68 40.96 -26.81
C ALA A 326 -3.14 41.38 -27.06
N ALA A 327 -4.05 41.05 -26.13
CA ALA A 327 -5.45 41.47 -26.19
C ALA A 327 -5.58 43.00 -26.07
N ALA A 328 -4.81 43.64 -25.18
CA ALA A 328 -4.80 45.10 -25.03
C ALA A 328 -4.28 45.80 -26.30
N LYS A 329 -3.20 45.29 -26.90
CA LYS A 329 -2.67 45.79 -28.20
C LYS A 329 -3.68 45.62 -29.33
N ALA A 330 -4.36 44.48 -29.39
CA ALA A 330 -5.42 44.22 -30.37
C ALA A 330 -6.63 45.15 -30.18
N ALA A 331 -7.04 45.39 -28.93
CA ALA A 331 -8.13 46.32 -28.61
C ALA A 331 -7.78 47.77 -28.99
N ALA A 332 -6.54 48.21 -28.72
CA ALA A 332 -6.06 49.54 -29.11
C ALA A 332 -5.99 49.71 -30.64
N ALA A 333 -5.58 48.66 -31.37
CA ALA A 333 -5.61 48.65 -32.84
C ALA A 333 -7.04 48.69 -33.39
N ALA A 334 -7.96 47.93 -32.78
CA ALA A 334 -9.37 47.93 -33.16
C ALA A 334 -10.03 49.31 -32.91
N ALA A 335 -9.72 49.97 -31.79
CA ALA A 335 -10.21 51.32 -31.50
C ALA A 335 -9.77 52.35 -32.56
N LYS A 336 -8.52 52.28 -33.01
CA LYS A 336 -8.01 53.12 -34.12
C LYS A 336 -8.68 52.81 -35.46
N GLU A 337 -9.07 51.56 -35.71
CA GLU A 337 -9.89 51.21 -36.88
C GLU A 337 -11.33 51.69 -36.75
N ASP A 338 -11.92 51.64 -35.55
CA ASP A 338 -13.29 52.10 -35.27
C ASP A 338 -13.43 53.62 -35.43
N GLU A 339 -12.39 54.37 -35.09
CA GLU A 339 -12.26 55.81 -35.34
C GLU A 339 -12.29 56.13 -36.86
N LYS A 340 -11.64 55.29 -37.69
CA LYS A 340 -11.67 55.40 -39.15
C LYS A 340 -13.00 54.94 -39.76
N LEU A 341 -13.63 53.93 -39.16
CA LEU A 341 -14.96 53.43 -39.55
C LEU A 341 -16.09 54.42 -39.25
N ALA A 342 -15.88 55.36 -38.32
CA ALA A 342 -16.81 56.45 -38.03
C ALA A 342 -16.91 57.50 -39.16
N ALA A 343 -15.92 57.54 -40.07
CA ALA A 343 -15.89 58.45 -41.22
C ALA A 343 -16.50 57.86 -42.51
N MET A 344 -17.16 56.69 -42.46
CA MET A 344 -17.71 55.98 -43.63
C MET A 344 -19.26 55.96 -43.67
N PRO A 345 -19.89 55.75 -44.85
CA PRO A 345 -21.35 55.69 -45.00
C PRO A 345 -22.02 54.53 -44.23
N GLU A 346 -23.22 54.76 -43.68
CA GLU A 346 -23.91 53.88 -42.72
C GLU A 346 -24.11 52.42 -43.20
N ALA A 347 -24.37 52.21 -44.49
CA ALA A 347 -24.61 50.88 -45.05
C ALA A 347 -23.36 49.96 -45.06
N GLN A 348 -22.15 50.53 -45.19
CA GLN A 348 -20.90 49.76 -45.10
C GLN A 348 -20.52 49.45 -43.65
N ARG A 349 -20.81 50.37 -42.73
CA ARG A 349 -20.53 50.24 -41.30
C ARG A 349 -21.27 49.05 -40.67
N ASN A 350 -22.54 48.87 -41.00
CA ASN A 350 -23.35 47.75 -40.49
C ASN A 350 -22.87 46.38 -41.00
N LYS A 351 -22.45 46.26 -42.27
CA LYS A 351 -21.87 45.01 -42.81
C LYS A 351 -20.57 44.61 -42.13
N ILE A 352 -19.74 45.58 -41.74
CA ILE A 352 -18.45 45.33 -41.07
C ILE A 352 -18.66 44.91 -39.62
N LEU A 353 -19.60 45.54 -38.90
CA LEU A 353 -19.95 45.18 -37.52
C LEU A 353 -20.53 43.75 -37.42
N GLU A 354 -21.38 43.35 -38.37
CA GLU A 354 -21.96 41.99 -38.40
C GLU A 354 -20.87 40.91 -38.65
N LYS A 355 -19.91 41.18 -39.53
CA LYS A 355 -18.75 40.31 -39.76
C LYS A 355 -17.85 40.18 -38.52
N ARG A 356 -17.63 41.27 -37.78
CA ARG A 356 -16.85 41.26 -36.52
C ARG A 356 -17.55 40.42 -35.44
N ARG A 357 -18.88 40.53 -35.32
CA ARG A 357 -19.70 39.78 -34.36
C ARG A 357 -19.61 38.25 -34.59
N LYS A 358 -19.77 37.81 -35.84
CA LYS A 358 -19.62 36.40 -36.25
C LYS A 358 -18.20 35.84 -36.00
N LYS A 359 -17.16 36.68 -36.07
CA LYS A 359 -15.76 36.28 -35.83
C LYS A 359 -15.48 36.12 -34.33
N LEU A 360 -16.06 36.98 -33.49
CA LEU A 360 -15.97 36.94 -32.03
C LEU A 360 -16.68 35.71 -31.42
N GLU A 361 -17.85 35.33 -31.94
CA GLU A 361 -18.55 34.10 -31.52
C GLU A 361 -17.73 32.84 -31.82
N LYS A 362 -17.17 32.73 -33.03
CA LYS A 362 -16.26 31.62 -33.40
C LYS A 362 -14.98 31.55 -32.57
N GLN A 363 -14.49 32.68 -32.06
CA GLN A 363 -13.33 32.71 -31.16
C GLN A 363 -13.68 32.25 -29.75
N LYS A 364 -14.82 32.71 -29.21
CA LYS A 364 -15.30 32.29 -27.88
C LYS A 364 -15.60 30.80 -27.81
N GLU A 365 -16.17 30.20 -28.87
CA GLU A 365 -16.37 28.75 -28.97
C GLU A 365 -15.05 27.95 -29.00
N LYS A 366 -14.00 28.49 -29.61
CA LYS A 366 -12.67 27.84 -29.64
C LYS A 366 -11.92 27.96 -28.31
N GLU A 367 -12.14 29.03 -27.57
CA GLU A 367 -11.52 29.24 -26.26
C GLU A 367 -12.22 28.45 -25.15
N SER A 368 -13.56 28.33 -25.18
CA SER A 368 -14.31 27.50 -24.24
C SER A 368 -13.98 26.01 -24.40
N ALA A 369 -13.76 25.53 -25.62
CA ALA A 369 -13.32 24.16 -25.90
C ALA A 369 -11.87 23.86 -25.46
N LYS A 370 -11.02 24.89 -25.27
CA LYS A 370 -9.62 24.72 -24.82
C LYS A 370 -9.45 24.78 -23.30
N LYS A 371 -10.41 25.35 -22.56
CA LYS A 371 -10.31 25.61 -21.12
C LYS A 371 -10.50 24.38 -20.23
N SER A 372 -11.06 23.28 -20.73
CA SER A 372 -11.48 22.14 -19.90
C SER A 372 -10.44 21.02 -19.71
N GLY A 373 -9.15 21.22 -20.04
CA GLY A 373 -8.16 20.12 -19.93
C GLY A 373 -6.66 20.47 -19.89
N LYS A 374 -6.30 21.73 -19.63
CA LYS A 374 -4.91 22.24 -19.60
C LYS A 374 -4.86 23.25 -18.46
N ASP A 375 -4.28 22.97 -17.30
CA ASP A 375 -2.85 22.76 -17.10
C ASP A 375 -2.68 22.43 -15.60
N GLU A 376 -2.61 21.15 -15.25
CA GLU A 376 -2.28 20.68 -13.90
C GLU A 376 -0.96 19.91 -13.93
N LEU A 377 -0.32 19.70 -12.78
CA LEU A 377 0.82 18.81 -12.64
C LEU A 377 0.43 17.41 -13.14
N LYS A 378 1.11 16.91 -14.18
CA LYS A 378 0.78 15.63 -14.81
C LYS A 378 1.71 14.53 -14.29
N ILE A 379 1.56 14.23 -13.01
CA ILE A 379 2.09 13.01 -12.40
C ILE A 379 1.14 11.83 -12.62
N GLY A 380 1.61 10.63 -12.31
CA GLY A 380 0.85 9.39 -12.45
C GLY A 380 -0.44 9.42 -11.61
N LEU A 381 -1.51 8.80 -12.12
CA LEU A 381 -2.82 8.80 -11.47
C LEU A 381 -2.78 8.21 -10.06
N GLY A 382 -2.00 7.14 -9.86
CA GLY A 382 -1.84 6.54 -8.54
C GLY A 382 -0.93 7.38 -7.64
N SER A 383 0.16 7.95 -8.18
CA SER A 383 1.02 8.86 -7.43
C SER A 383 0.27 10.10 -6.94
N GLN A 384 -0.62 10.65 -7.76
CA GLN A 384 -1.49 11.76 -7.38
C GLN A 384 -2.45 11.35 -6.25
N ALA A 385 -3.07 10.18 -6.35
CA ALA A 385 -3.97 9.67 -5.31
C ALA A 385 -3.23 9.41 -3.98
N LEU A 386 -2.02 8.86 -4.05
CA LEU A 386 -1.14 8.67 -2.89
C LEU A 386 -0.79 10.01 -2.23
N ARG A 387 -0.34 11.00 -3.02
CA ARG A 387 0.00 12.33 -2.50
C ARG A 387 -1.21 12.99 -1.84
N GLN A 388 -2.39 12.91 -2.45
CA GLN A 388 -3.63 13.45 -1.87
C GLN A 388 -3.99 12.78 -0.54
N TYR A 389 -3.89 11.45 -0.47
CA TYR A 389 -4.14 10.71 0.76
C TYR A 389 -3.20 11.14 1.88
N LEU A 390 -1.89 11.16 1.59
CA LEU A 390 -0.87 11.51 2.59
C LEU A 390 -0.99 12.97 3.05
N MET A 391 -1.18 13.92 2.14
CA MET A 391 -1.39 15.33 2.52
C MET A 391 -2.65 15.54 3.39
N GLY A 392 -3.63 14.65 3.30
CA GLY A 392 -4.81 14.65 4.17
C GLY A 392 -4.53 14.21 5.62
N LEU A 393 -3.40 13.56 5.90
CA LEU A 393 -3.04 13.06 7.24
C LEU A 393 -2.40 14.11 8.16
N GLY A 394 -2.15 15.34 7.66
CA GLY A 394 -1.37 16.35 8.39
C GLY A 394 0.12 16.01 8.35
N ASP A 395 0.69 15.58 9.49
CA ASP A 395 2.06 15.03 9.52
C ASP A 395 2.07 13.62 8.91
N TRP A 396 2.17 13.60 7.58
CA TRP A 396 2.10 12.39 6.78
C TRP A 396 3.28 11.44 7.00
N GLN A 397 4.45 11.96 7.42
CA GLN A 397 5.63 11.14 7.69
C GLN A 397 5.39 10.25 8.91
N VAL A 398 4.92 10.87 9.99
CA VAL A 398 4.53 10.15 11.21
C VAL A 398 3.34 9.24 10.93
N GLY A 399 2.39 9.67 10.09
CA GLY A 399 1.26 8.86 9.65
C GLY A 399 1.69 7.57 8.93
N LEU A 400 2.63 7.67 7.99
CA LEU A 400 3.16 6.53 7.24
C LEU A 400 3.94 5.59 8.16
N GLU A 401 4.83 6.11 9.00
CA GLU A 401 5.62 5.29 9.93
C GLU A 401 4.72 4.52 10.92
N LYS A 402 3.68 5.16 11.46
CA LYS A 402 2.71 4.51 12.34
C LYS A 402 1.85 3.46 11.63
N SER A 403 1.70 3.54 10.31
CA SER A 403 0.92 2.57 9.54
C SER A 403 1.63 1.22 9.35
N ALA A 404 2.91 1.10 9.72
CA ALA A 404 3.72 -0.08 9.49
C ALA A 404 3.14 -1.37 10.11
N PHE A 405 2.33 -1.28 11.16
CA PHE A 405 1.64 -2.42 11.78
C PHE A 405 0.11 -2.40 11.58
N ASP A 406 -0.40 -1.52 10.72
CA ASP A 406 -1.84 -1.34 10.50
C ASP A 406 -2.33 -2.10 9.26
N LEU A 407 -2.98 -3.24 9.51
CA LEU A 407 -3.63 -4.08 8.50
C LEU A 407 -5.17 -4.02 8.58
N ARG A 408 -5.73 -3.06 9.33
CA ARG A 408 -7.19 -2.90 9.45
C ARG A 408 -7.79 -2.43 8.14
N THR A 409 -9.11 -2.54 8.01
CA THR A 409 -9.86 -2.15 6.80
C THR A 409 -9.70 -0.67 6.43
N SER A 410 -9.46 0.21 7.42
CA SER A 410 -9.21 1.63 7.19
C SER A 410 -7.72 1.99 7.14
N SER A 411 -6.83 1.01 6.99
CA SER A 411 -5.39 1.25 7.02
C SER A 411 -4.85 1.81 5.72
N PHE A 412 -3.66 2.40 5.78
CA PHE A 412 -2.97 2.90 4.60
C PHE A 412 -2.63 1.79 3.60
N SER A 413 -2.24 0.60 4.10
CA SER A 413 -1.97 -0.57 3.27
C SER A 413 -3.22 -1.01 2.49
N GLN A 414 -4.37 -1.05 3.17
CA GLN A 414 -5.65 -1.40 2.55
C GLN A 414 -6.11 -0.35 1.53
N PHE A 415 -5.93 0.95 1.83
CA PHE A 415 -6.18 2.03 0.87
C PHE A 415 -5.38 1.82 -0.43
N LEU A 416 -4.11 1.41 -0.34
CA LEU A 416 -3.27 1.17 -1.51
C LEU A 416 -3.71 -0.09 -2.29
N ASP A 417 -4.03 -1.18 -1.60
CA ASP A 417 -4.56 -2.38 -2.25
C ASP A 417 -5.86 -2.05 -3.02
N GLU A 418 -6.77 -1.25 -2.43
CA GLU A 418 -7.99 -0.75 -3.10
C GLU A 418 -7.70 0.22 -4.26
N LEU A 419 -6.70 1.09 -4.10
CA LEU A 419 -6.23 1.98 -5.15
C LEU A 419 -5.76 1.17 -6.37
N PHE A 420 -4.94 0.14 -6.17
CA PHE A 420 -4.46 -0.71 -7.25
C PHE A 420 -5.62 -1.45 -7.95
N VAL A 421 -6.58 -1.99 -7.20
CA VAL A 421 -7.78 -2.63 -7.79
C VAL A 421 -8.60 -1.63 -8.61
N ARG A 422 -8.82 -0.42 -8.08
CA ARG A 422 -9.58 0.64 -8.76
C ARG A 422 -8.89 1.13 -10.04
N LEU A 423 -7.57 1.27 -10.02
CA LEU A 423 -6.79 1.65 -11.21
C LEU A 423 -6.76 0.50 -12.23
N GLY A 424 -6.56 -0.74 -11.78
CA GLY A 424 -6.50 -1.93 -12.63
C GLY A 424 -7.82 -2.30 -13.33
N SER A 425 -8.96 -1.95 -12.73
CA SER A 425 -10.29 -2.12 -13.35
C SER A 425 -10.60 -1.05 -14.41
N GLY A 426 -9.71 -0.07 -14.63
CA GLY A 426 -9.88 1.03 -15.58
C GLY A 426 -10.71 2.20 -15.05
N GLY A 427 -11.07 2.20 -13.75
CA GLY A 427 -11.91 3.20 -13.10
C GLY A 427 -13.28 3.41 -13.76
N ALA A 428 -13.99 4.48 -13.37
CA ALA A 428 -15.28 4.91 -13.93
C ALA A 428 -15.24 5.30 -15.45
N ARG A 429 -14.17 4.97 -16.18
CA ARG A 429 -13.98 5.28 -17.60
C ARG A 429 -14.57 4.24 -18.55
N ARG A 430 -14.97 3.05 -18.06
CA ARG A 430 -15.79 2.13 -18.88
C ARG A 430 -17.27 2.50 -18.76
N LYS A 431 -17.75 3.37 -19.66
CA LYS A 431 -19.14 3.25 -20.10
C LYS A 431 -19.27 1.85 -20.72
N PRO A 432 -20.23 1.00 -20.29
CA PRO A 432 -20.50 -0.25 -21.01
C PRO A 432 -20.75 0.13 -22.46
N LYS A 433 -19.85 -0.30 -23.36
CA LYS A 433 -20.13 -0.14 -24.79
C LYS A 433 -21.32 -1.03 -25.05
N ILE A 434 -22.46 -0.43 -25.40
CA ILE A 434 -23.60 -1.12 -26.00
C ILE A 434 -23.03 -2.04 -27.06
N ALA A 435 -23.35 -3.34 -26.99
CA ALA A 435 -22.87 -4.33 -27.93
C ALA A 435 -23.26 -3.86 -29.35
N LYS A 436 -22.30 -3.37 -30.12
CA LYS A 436 -22.50 -3.21 -31.56
C LYS A 436 -22.58 -4.64 -32.09
N GLY A 437 -23.73 -4.99 -32.67
CA GLY A 437 -23.94 -6.28 -33.35
C GLY A 437 -22.79 -6.60 -34.31
N SER A 438 -22.67 -7.88 -34.69
CA SER A 438 -21.60 -8.48 -35.50
C SER A 438 -20.95 -7.49 -36.47
N GLN A 439 -19.87 -6.84 -36.03
CA GLN A 439 -19.02 -6.06 -36.91
C GLN A 439 -18.20 -7.06 -37.72
N ASP A 440 -18.38 -7.07 -39.03
CA ASP A 440 -17.51 -7.80 -39.95
C ASP A 440 -16.10 -7.21 -39.84
N PHE A 441 -15.22 -7.93 -39.14
CA PHE A 441 -13.84 -7.53 -38.98
C PHE A 441 -13.09 -7.77 -40.28
N LEU A 442 -12.29 -6.78 -40.71
CA LEU A 442 -11.41 -6.94 -41.85
C LEU A 442 -10.33 -7.99 -41.55
N PRO A 443 -9.75 -8.68 -42.56
CA PRO A 443 -8.80 -9.77 -42.34
C PRO A 443 -7.60 -9.41 -41.43
N HIS A 444 -7.06 -8.19 -41.54
CA HIS A 444 -5.97 -7.74 -40.68
C HIS A 444 -6.41 -7.58 -39.20
N GLN A 445 -7.67 -7.22 -38.96
CA GLN A 445 -8.25 -7.10 -37.61
C GLN A 445 -8.50 -8.49 -37.01
N MET A 446 -8.86 -9.47 -37.85
CA MET A 446 -8.94 -10.87 -37.45
C MET A 446 -7.57 -11.44 -37.07
N ALA A 447 -6.53 -11.17 -37.87
CA ALA A 447 -5.16 -11.57 -37.54
C ALA A 447 -4.66 -10.95 -36.22
N LEU A 448 -4.98 -9.68 -35.96
CA LEU A 448 -4.65 -9.02 -34.69
C LEU A 448 -5.41 -9.65 -33.51
N ARG A 449 -6.70 -9.95 -33.70
CA ARG A 449 -7.52 -10.64 -32.69
C ARG A 449 -6.98 -12.03 -32.39
N GLU A 450 -6.61 -12.80 -33.41
CA GLU A 450 -6.03 -14.13 -33.24
C GLU A 450 -4.72 -14.07 -32.45
N LYS A 451 -3.85 -13.09 -32.72
CA LYS A 451 -2.66 -12.83 -31.90
C LYS A 451 -3.02 -12.52 -30.44
N ILE A 452 -4.05 -11.72 -30.21
CA ILE A 452 -4.52 -11.37 -28.85
C ILE A 452 -5.10 -12.61 -28.15
N PHE A 453 -5.95 -13.40 -28.80
CA PHE A 453 -6.53 -14.62 -28.23
C PHE A 453 -5.46 -15.67 -27.94
N ASN A 454 -4.45 -15.81 -28.79
CA ASN A 454 -3.33 -16.70 -28.52
C ASN A 454 -2.51 -16.22 -27.31
N LYS A 455 -2.29 -14.91 -27.13
CA LYS A 455 -1.69 -14.37 -25.90
C LYS A 455 -2.55 -14.69 -24.67
N ILE A 456 -3.86 -14.53 -24.75
CA ILE A 456 -4.79 -14.85 -23.64
C ILE A 456 -4.74 -16.35 -23.31
N ARG A 457 -4.80 -17.23 -24.30
CA ARG A 457 -4.69 -18.69 -24.10
C ARG A 457 -3.38 -19.10 -23.45
N MET A 458 -2.28 -18.45 -23.81
CA MET A 458 -0.99 -18.70 -23.15
C MET A 458 -1.02 -18.33 -21.66
N VAL A 459 -1.71 -17.25 -21.29
CA VAL A 459 -1.89 -16.86 -19.88
C VAL A 459 -2.69 -17.91 -19.11
N PHE A 460 -3.81 -18.39 -19.66
CA PHE A 460 -4.62 -19.44 -19.01
C PHE A 460 -3.85 -20.74 -18.82
N LYS A 461 -3.16 -21.22 -19.87
CA LYS A 461 -2.32 -22.42 -19.79
C LYS A 461 -1.20 -22.29 -18.75
N ARG A 462 -0.57 -21.12 -18.66
CA ARG A 462 0.50 -20.83 -17.70
C ARG A 462 0.02 -20.89 -16.24
N HIS A 463 -1.24 -20.59 -15.97
CA HIS A 463 -1.82 -20.62 -14.63
C HIS A 463 -2.67 -21.87 -14.34
N ALA A 464 -2.53 -22.92 -15.16
CA ALA A 464 -3.33 -24.16 -15.07
C ALA A 464 -4.85 -23.91 -15.03
N GLY A 465 -5.31 -22.81 -15.64
CA GLY A 465 -6.73 -22.51 -15.80
C GLY A 465 -7.32 -23.24 -17.01
N VAL A 466 -8.54 -23.76 -16.84
CA VAL A 466 -9.30 -24.36 -17.95
C VAL A 466 -9.94 -23.25 -18.78
N GLU A 467 -9.78 -23.32 -20.10
CA GLU A 467 -10.41 -22.37 -21.03
C GLU A 467 -11.94 -22.53 -20.93
N ILE A 468 -12.68 -21.42 -20.82
CA ILE A 468 -14.14 -21.46 -20.99
C ILE A 468 -14.38 -21.64 -22.48
N GLU A 469 -14.84 -22.81 -22.90
CA GLU A 469 -15.35 -23.02 -24.25
C GLU A 469 -16.55 -22.08 -24.45
N THR A 470 -16.38 -21.08 -25.33
CA THR A 470 -17.46 -20.17 -25.77
C THR A 470 -17.91 -20.52 -27.16
#